data_AF-A0A931DXU0-F1
#
_entry.id   AF-A0A931DXU0-F1
#
_cell.length_a   1.000
_cell.length_b   1.000
_cell.length_c   1.000
_cell.angle_alpha   90.00
_cell.angle_beta   90.00
_cell.angle_gamma   90.00
#
_symmetry.space_group_name_H-M   'P 1'
#
loop_
_entity.id
_entity.type
_entity.pdbx_description
1 polymer ?
#
loop_
_entity_poly.entity_id
_entity_poly.type
_entity_poly.pdbx_seq_one_letter_code
_entity_poly.pdbx_strand_id
1 'polypeptide(L)'
;MTDTRTRATVRYLGGETGHRSFFGGTHSRTRIALIALFIVAGMILTPLIGWPGMLVGILGCGVTFLVTTKTHRGSMIERRLRRTRWKSRIQAGTDAFEPFEVGAWDQAEQTVRDAQSLNGRARRRARWNSERLLTAIRSNPDGSDGMGWLQHGRGEPGIAWHAPTGEPAYLSVTFVVSGQLRGIESSSVMARAAEGWGTFLASRAAPSVLVGNVQTMTRVLPADTAMQEWWVADGLDEDTPTDAIRSYEEVLRLTGEDAMVQRHFITVSWPLNTSFNSTAVKYGEGRDGWRGLMRQEVASTARGLTEAKLGTVETLTARQTVAVMLHQQNPSRPIDFVADVDPARAGISSHDEYSAHVVAGTDPMTGAAVEWWHRTAAIKADALATAPRTQLWLLDLLIGRDMQFIRSVSFHIHLIPASDAKAAARQDLVRDAAESLSRQEAGKFDTDDTDVAMTAARRRQSDLVSGSHHHGASWIGYVTISAISREELARSSRQLEETCAASLGIDRLDWLDSYQSAASGTTWPIGRGLAGARTSLSSRIYARLAGKSEKESIS
;
A
#
# COMPACT_ATOMS: atom_id res chain seq x y z
N MET A 1 6.52 29.54 -37.05
CA MET A 1 6.55 28.10 -36.76
C MET A 1 7.07 27.92 -35.34
N THR A 2 6.16 27.86 -34.39
CA THR A 2 6.44 27.69 -32.96
C THR A 2 6.74 26.22 -32.71
N ASP A 3 7.96 25.93 -32.27
CA ASP A 3 8.44 24.58 -31.93
C ASP A 3 7.80 24.13 -30.61
N THR A 4 6.52 23.76 -30.64
CA THR A 4 5.83 23.06 -29.55
C THR A 4 6.31 21.61 -29.52
N ARG A 5 7.57 21.41 -29.15
CA ARG A 5 8.01 20.12 -28.61
C ARG A 5 7.26 19.94 -27.31
N THR A 6 6.17 19.19 -27.35
CA THR A 6 5.44 18.71 -26.18
C THR A 6 6.37 17.77 -25.40
N ARG A 7 7.30 18.36 -24.64
CA ARG A 7 8.17 17.64 -23.72
C ARG A 7 7.27 16.88 -22.76
N ALA A 8 7.59 15.61 -22.51
CA ALA A 8 6.91 14.81 -21.49
C ALA A 8 6.82 15.64 -20.19
N THR A 9 5.64 15.67 -19.57
CA THR A 9 5.44 16.43 -18.33
C THR A 9 6.28 15.81 -17.23
N VAL A 10 7.44 16.40 -16.98
CA VAL A 10 8.33 16.00 -15.90
C VAL A 10 7.76 16.53 -14.59
N ARG A 11 7.58 15.69 -13.58
CA ARG A 11 7.23 16.07 -12.19
C ARG A 11 8.33 15.61 -11.25
N TYR A 12 8.55 16.32 -10.14
CA TYR A 12 9.56 15.93 -9.16
C TYR A 12 8.90 15.06 -8.09
N LEU A 13 9.45 13.87 -7.87
CA LEU A 13 9.06 12.98 -6.79
C LEU A 13 10.28 12.73 -5.89
N GLY A 14 10.03 12.53 -4.60
CA GLY A 14 11.09 12.32 -3.59
C GLY A 14 11.36 13.56 -2.73
N GLY A 15 11.95 13.34 -1.55
CA GLY A 15 12.30 14.40 -0.60
C GLY A 15 11.15 14.91 0.30
N GLU A 16 9.94 14.37 0.15
CA GLU A 16 8.70 14.89 0.74
C GLU A 16 8.46 14.49 2.20
N THR A 17 9.04 13.38 2.66
CA THR A 17 8.69 12.74 3.95
C THR A 17 9.84 12.65 4.94
N GLY A 18 11.00 13.22 4.60
CA GLY A 18 12.00 13.50 5.62
C GLY A 18 11.43 14.57 6.54
N HIS A 19 10.87 14.19 7.70
CA HIS A 19 10.75 15.11 8.83
C HIS A 19 12.18 15.53 9.21
N ARG A 20 12.74 16.49 8.48
CA ARG A 20 14.09 17.01 8.75
C ARG A 20 13.97 17.76 10.07
N SER A 21 14.75 17.30 11.04
CA SER A 21 14.66 17.82 12.38
C SER A 21 15.13 19.27 12.44
N PHE A 22 14.78 19.98 13.51
CA PHE A 22 15.26 21.33 13.80
C PHE A 22 16.79 21.45 13.76
N PHE A 23 17.54 20.35 13.94
CA PHE A 23 19.00 20.31 13.91
C PHE A 23 19.61 19.88 12.55
N GLY A 24 18.83 19.93 11.47
CA GLY A 24 19.31 19.57 10.13
C GLY A 24 19.33 18.05 9.88
N GLY A 25 19.19 17.68 8.60
CA GLY A 25 19.28 16.29 8.13
C GLY A 25 18.04 15.42 8.35
N THR A 26 18.00 14.29 7.62
CA THR A 26 16.97 13.22 7.68
C THR A 26 17.16 12.28 8.88
N HIS A 27 17.49 12.82 10.05
CA HIS A 27 17.73 12.02 11.25
C HIS A 27 16.42 11.62 11.93
N SER A 28 16.33 10.38 12.40
CA SER A 28 15.15 9.91 13.13
C SER A 28 14.98 10.70 14.43
N ARG A 29 13.74 11.05 14.79
CA ARG A 29 13.42 11.74 16.06
C ARG A 29 14.00 11.00 17.27
N THR A 30 14.00 9.67 17.22
CA THR A 30 14.57 8.79 18.24
C THR A 30 16.08 8.98 18.40
N ARG A 31 16.82 9.14 17.29
CA ARG A 31 18.26 9.41 17.34
C ARG A 31 18.55 10.73 18.04
N ILE A 32 17.78 11.78 17.73
CA ILE A 32 17.98 13.11 18.33
C ILE A 32 17.63 13.10 19.80
N ALA A 33 16.51 12.48 20.17
CA ALA A 33 16.12 12.35 21.57
C ALA A 33 17.16 11.57 22.39
N LEU A 34 17.72 10.48 21.84
CA LEU A 34 18.76 9.71 22.51
C LEU A 34 20.09 10.47 22.62
N ILE A 35 20.52 11.15 21.54
CA ILE A 35 21.73 11.99 21.58
C ILE A 35 21.55 13.11 22.62
N ALA A 36 20.42 13.80 22.62
CA ALA A 36 20.12 14.83 23.60
C ALA A 36 20.11 14.28 25.03
N LEU A 37 19.51 13.10 25.25
CA LEU A 37 19.53 12.43 26.55
C LEU A 37 20.96 12.13 27.02
N PHE A 38 21.83 11.60 26.16
CA PHE A 38 23.22 11.31 26.53
C PHE A 38 24.06 12.58 26.73
N ILE A 39 23.79 13.66 25.99
CA ILE A 39 24.42 14.96 26.23
C ILE A 39 24.00 15.50 27.60
N VAL A 40 22.70 15.53 27.90
CA VAL A 40 22.19 16.01 29.19
C VAL A 40 22.70 15.14 30.34
N ALA A 41 22.66 13.82 30.19
CA ALA A 41 23.22 12.89 31.18
C ALA A 41 24.71 13.14 31.40
N GLY A 42 25.49 13.33 30.33
CA GLY A 42 26.90 13.71 30.40
C GLY A 42 27.12 15.03 31.13
N MET A 43 26.32 16.06 30.84
CA MET A 43 26.38 17.36 31.52
C MET A 43 26.06 17.28 33.01
N ILE A 44 25.14 16.39 33.43
CA ILE A 44 24.78 16.18 34.84
C ILE A 44 25.82 15.30 35.56
N LEU A 45 26.33 14.26 34.90
CA LEU A 45 27.28 13.31 35.50
C LEU A 45 28.70 13.87 35.60
N THR A 46 29.08 14.79 34.71
CA THR A 46 30.44 15.36 34.70
C THR A 46 30.76 16.15 35.98
N PRO A 47 29.88 17.02 36.51
CA PRO A 47 30.08 17.65 37.82
C PRO A 47 30.10 16.67 39.01
N LEU A 48 29.38 15.55 38.91
CA LEU A 48 29.19 14.61 40.02
C LEU A 48 30.34 13.58 40.14
N ILE A 49 30.84 13.09 39.01
CA ILE A 49 31.76 11.94 38.96
C ILE A 49 33.04 12.28 38.18
N GLY A 50 33.10 13.45 37.51
CA GLY A 50 34.26 13.92 36.75
C GLY A 50 34.36 13.29 35.36
N TRP A 51 35.59 12.95 34.94
CA TRP A 51 35.90 12.39 33.62
C TRP A 51 35.09 11.14 33.21
N PRO A 52 34.66 10.22 34.13
CA PRO A 52 33.79 9.11 33.76
C PRO A 52 32.41 9.57 33.27
N GLY A 53 31.87 10.67 33.82
CA GLY A 53 30.60 11.26 33.36
C GLY A 53 30.67 11.77 31.92
N MET A 54 31.80 12.39 31.56
CA MET A 54 32.08 12.83 30.18
C MET A 54 32.20 11.64 29.22
N LEU A 55 32.90 10.57 29.63
CA LEU A 55 33.02 9.35 28.82
C LEU A 55 31.67 8.67 28.58
N VAL A 56 30.78 8.62 29.58
CA VAL A 56 29.42 8.08 29.41
C VAL A 56 28.64 8.89 28.37
N GLY A 57 28.77 10.22 28.37
CA GLY A 57 28.15 11.09 27.37
C GLY A 57 28.68 10.84 25.95
N ILE A 58 30.01 10.80 25.78
CA ILE A 58 30.66 10.59 24.47
C ILE A 58 30.39 9.18 23.93
N LEU A 59 30.61 8.14 24.75
CA LEU A 59 30.34 6.75 24.37
C LEU A 59 28.84 6.54 24.10
N GLY A 60 27.97 7.13 24.91
CA GLY A 60 26.52 7.07 24.70
C GLY A 60 26.09 7.69 23.38
N CYS A 61 26.65 8.83 23.02
CA CYS A 61 26.43 9.46 21.71
C CYS A 61 26.99 8.60 20.57
N GLY A 62 28.21 8.06 20.70
CA GLY A 62 28.84 7.20 19.71
C GLY A 62 28.09 5.89 19.48
N VAL A 63 27.65 5.22 20.54
CA VAL A 63 26.81 4.02 20.48
C VAL A 63 25.46 4.34 19.87
N THR A 64 24.82 5.44 20.26
CA THR A 64 23.56 5.88 19.65
C THR A 64 23.72 6.10 18.16
N PHE A 65 24.79 6.76 17.73
CA PHE A 65 25.10 6.95 16.32
C PHE A 65 25.24 5.60 15.60
N LEU A 66 26.12 4.70 16.09
CA LEU A 66 26.32 3.38 15.48
C LEU A 66 25.03 2.57 15.39
N VAL A 67 24.25 2.53 16.45
CA VAL A 67 23.05 1.69 16.53
C VAL A 67 21.89 2.28 15.71
N THR A 68 21.86 3.60 15.49
CA THR A 68 20.82 4.31 14.71
C THR A 68 21.22 4.63 13.27
N THR A 69 22.49 4.43 12.88
CA THR A 69 22.89 4.56 11.48
C THR A 69 22.08 3.61 10.60
N LYS A 70 21.41 4.18 9.59
CA LYS A 70 20.63 3.41 8.63
C LYS A 70 21.61 2.79 7.62
N THR A 71 21.66 1.46 7.56
CA THR A 71 22.32 0.73 6.48
C THR A 71 21.28 0.30 5.42
N HIS A 72 21.72 -0.30 4.32
CA HIS A 72 20.83 -0.90 3.31
C HIS A 72 19.84 -1.93 3.90
N ARG A 73 20.16 -2.56 5.04
CA ARG A 73 19.27 -3.48 5.79
C ARG A 73 18.64 -2.83 7.04
N GLY A 74 18.47 -1.50 7.04
CA GLY A 74 18.00 -0.74 8.20
C GLY A 74 19.03 -0.63 9.33
N SER A 75 18.62 -0.03 10.44
CA SER A 75 19.45 0.15 11.64
C SER A 75 19.48 -1.10 12.53
N MET A 76 20.48 -1.24 13.41
CA MET A 76 20.57 -2.38 14.33
C MET A 76 19.38 -2.44 15.30
N ILE A 77 18.88 -1.28 15.76
CA ILE A 77 17.66 -1.19 16.59
C ILE A 77 16.46 -1.71 15.82
N GLU A 78 16.25 -1.28 14.56
CA GLU A 78 15.11 -1.74 13.77
C GLU A 78 15.12 -3.25 13.58
N ARG A 79 16.30 -3.86 13.35
CA ARG A 79 16.42 -5.32 13.24
C ARG A 79 16.09 -6.03 14.55
N ARG A 80 16.55 -5.50 15.69
CA ARG A 80 16.19 -6.06 17.02
C ARG A 80 14.69 -5.93 17.27
N LEU A 81 14.10 -4.77 16.99
CA LEU A 81 12.66 -4.55 17.12
C LEU A 81 11.83 -5.49 16.23
N ARG A 82 12.24 -5.72 14.98
CA ARG A 82 11.61 -6.72 14.09
C ARG A 82 11.66 -8.12 14.69
N ARG A 83 12.84 -8.54 15.19
CA ARG A 83 13.00 -9.86 15.83
C ARG A 83 12.18 -9.99 17.12
N THR A 84 12.13 -8.96 17.96
CA THR A 84 11.32 -8.97 19.19
C THR A 84 9.83 -9.05 18.86
N ARG A 85 9.36 -8.26 17.88
CA ARG A 85 7.97 -8.35 17.39
C ARG A 85 7.65 -9.73 16.82
N TRP A 86 8.54 -10.30 16.02
CA TRP A 86 8.41 -11.65 15.50
C TRP A 86 8.25 -12.70 16.62
N LYS A 87 9.13 -12.65 17.63
CA LYS A 87 9.01 -13.52 18.81
C LYS A 87 7.69 -13.33 19.54
N SER A 88 7.24 -12.08 19.70
CA SER A 88 5.95 -11.78 20.34
C SER A 88 4.77 -12.36 19.55
N ARG A 89 4.83 -12.37 18.21
CA ARG A 89 3.78 -12.96 17.37
C ARG A 89 3.73 -14.48 17.50
N ILE A 90 4.87 -15.15 17.43
CA ILE A 90 4.96 -16.59 17.67
C ILE A 90 4.41 -16.94 19.06
N GLN A 91 4.77 -16.15 20.07
CA GLN A 91 4.29 -16.37 21.44
C GLN A 91 2.78 -16.18 21.57
N ALA A 92 2.22 -15.19 20.89
CA ALA A 92 0.79 -14.90 20.87
C ALA A 92 -0.02 -15.81 19.94
N GLY A 93 0.63 -16.54 19.03
CA GLY A 93 -0.05 -17.38 18.04
C GLY A 93 -0.70 -16.65 16.89
N THR A 94 -0.35 -15.38 16.69
CA THR A 94 -0.86 -14.57 15.58
C THR A 94 -0.04 -14.77 14.30
N ASP A 95 0.83 -15.77 14.27
CA ASP A 95 1.68 -16.13 13.14
C ASP A 95 1.03 -17.16 12.20
N ALA A 96 -0.16 -17.64 12.52
CA ALA A 96 -0.95 -18.49 11.63
C ALA A 96 -2.37 -17.94 11.49
N PHE A 97 -3.00 -18.26 10.37
CA PHE A 97 -4.39 -17.95 10.09
C PHE A 97 -5.08 -19.20 9.55
N GLU A 98 -6.17 -19.58 10.21
CA GLU A 98 -7.09 -20.59 9.75
C GLU A 98 -8.47 -19.95 9.59
N PRO A 99 -9.14 -20.09 8.42
CA PRO A 99 -10.48 -19.58 8.25
C PRO A 99 -11.44 -20.17 9.27
N PHE A 100 -12.28 -19.33 9.87
CA PHE A 100 -13.25 -19.79 10.85
C PHE A 100 -14.21 -20.85 10.25
N GLU A 101 -14.24 -22.01 10.92
CA GLU A 101 -15.21 -23.08 10.72
C GLU A 101 -15.68 -23.58 12.08
N VAL A 102 -17.00 -23.78 12.23
CA VAL A 102 -17.60 -24.19 13.50
C VAL A 102 -16.98 -25.50 14.01
N GLY A 103 -16.82 -26.49 13.13
CA GLY A 103 -16.23 -27.77 13.52
C GLY A 103 -14.76 -27.66 13.94
N ALA A 104 -13.96 -26.85 13.25
CA ALA A 104 -12.56 -26.61 13.60
C ALA A 104 -12.44 -25.86 14.94
N TRP A 105 -13.34 -24.90 15.18
CA TRP A 105 -13.42 -24.16 16.44
C TRP A 105 -13.76 -25.09 17.62
N ASP A 106 -14.80 -25.91 17.49
CA ASP A 106 -15.23 -26.82 18.56
C ASP A 106 -14.13 -27.84 18.90
N GLN A 107 -13.44 -28.37 17.88
CA GLN A 107 -12.28 -29.24 18.07
C GLN A 107 -11.14 -28.52 18.81
N ALA A 108 -10.81 -27.29 18.39
CA ALA A 108 -9.78 -26.51 19.04
C ALA A 108 -10.15 -26.18 20.50
N GLU A 109 -11.42 -25.86 20.80
CA GLU A 109 -11.88 -25.63 22.17
C GLU A 109 -11.77 -26.90 23.03
N GLN A 110 -12.14 -28.05 22.47
CA GLN A 110 -11.98 -29.35 23.14
C GLN A 110 -10.50 -29.63 23.47
N THR A 111 -9.58 -29.36 22.53
CA THR A 111 -8.13 -29.55 22.80
C THR A 111 -7.60 -28.64 23.90
N VAL A 112 -8.19 -27.44 24.09
CA VAL A 112 -7.85 -26.57 25.23
C VAL A 112 -8.35 -27.17 26.53
N ARG A 113 -9.57 -27.71 26.56
CA ARG A 113 -10.13 -28.39 27.74
C ARG A 113 -9.31 -29.62 28.10
N ASP A 114 -8.97 -30.45 27.13
CA ASP A 114 -8.16 -31.65 27.33
C ASP A 114 -6.76 -31.30 27.84
N ALA A 115 -6.15 -30.21 27.36
CA ALA A 115 -4.86 -29.73 27.86
C ALA A 115 -4.88 -29.36 29.36
N GLN A 116 -6.04 -29.05 29.94
CA GLN A 116 -6.17 -28.77 31.38
C GLN A 116 -6.04 -30.03 32.24
N SER A 117 -6.33 -31.21 31.69
CA SER A 117 -6.24 -32.50 32.39
C SER A 117 -4.79 -33.00 32.55
N LEU A 118 -3.86 -32.44 31.77
CA LEU A 118 -2.44 -32.77 31.82
C LEU A 118 -1.75 -32.10 33.02
N ASN A 119 -0.62 -32.68 33.47
CA ASN A 119 0.17 -32.15 34.57
C ASN A 119 1.59 -31.73 34.15
N GLY A 120 2.20 -30.84 34.94
CA GLY A 120 3.61 -30.45 34.80
C GLY A 120 3.96 -29.72 33.49
N ARG A 121 5.11 -30.08 32.88
CA ARG A 121 5.60 -29.47 31.64
C ARG A 121 4.73 -29.79 30.42
N ALA A 122 4.12 -30.98 30.40
CA ALA A 122 3.21 -31.40 29.33
C ALA A 122 1.98 -30.48 29.26
N ARG A 123 1.39 -30.14 30.42
CA ARG A 123 0.29 -29.16 30.52
C ARG A 123 0.64 -27.82 29.89
N ARG A 124 1.82 -27.26 30.23
CA ARG A 124 2.23 -25.94 29.71
C ARG A 124 2.38 -25.95 28.19
N ARG A 125 2.97 -27.00 27.63
CA ARG A 125 3.18 -27.14 26.18
C ARG A 125 1.86 -27.36 25.45
N ALA A 126 1.01 -28.25 25.96
CA ALA A 126 -0.31 -28.51 25.38
C ALA A 126 -1.17 -27.25 25.43
N ARG A 127 -1.24 -26.57 26.58
CA ARG A 127 -1.97 -25.31 26.73
C ARG A 127 -1.49 -24.26 25.73
N TRP A 128 -0.18 -24.05 25.62
CA TRP A 128 0.37 -23.08 24.67
C TRP A 128 0.03 -23.43 23.22
N ASN A 129 0.17 -24.70 22.82
CA ASN A 129 -0.20 -25.16 21.47
C ASN A 129 -1.70 -25.00 21.18
N SER A 130 -2.57 -25.36 22.13
CA SER A 130 -4.02 -25.27 21.96
C SER A 130 -4.51 -23.82 21.95
N GLU A 131 -3.96 -22.95 22.81
CA GLU A 131 -4.23 -21.49 22.78
C GLU A 131 -3.76 -20.87 21.44
N ARG A 132 -2.62 -21.33 20.91
CA ARG A 132 -2.10 -20.92 19.60
C ARG A 132 -3.05 -21.32 18.46
N LEU A 133 -3.56 -22.56 18.48
CA LEU A 133 -4.52 -23.05 17.49
C LEU A 133 -5.82 -22.22 17.52
N LEU A 134 -6.39 -21.98 18.70
CA LEU A 134 -7.57 -21.12 18.83
C LEU A 134 -7.34 -19.69 18.32
N THR A 135 -6.16 -19.14 18.56
CA THR A 135 -5.81 -17.78 18.10
C THR A 135 -5.66 -17.71 16.58
N ALA A 136 -5.23 -18.80 15.94
CA ALA A 136 -5.10 -18.87 14.50
C ALA A 136 -6.47 -18.85 13.79
N ILE A 137 -7.49 -19.48 14.39
CA ILE A 137 -8.84 -19.57 13.83
C ILE A 137 -9.54 -18.21 13.90
N ARG A 138 -9.74 -17.57 12.74
CA ARG A 138 -10.28 -16.21 12.63
C ARG A 138 -11.19 -16.08 11.41
N SER A 139 -12.13 -15.14 11.45
CA SER A 139 -13.05 -14.89 10.33
C SER A 139 -12.36 -14.22 9.14
N ASN A 140 -11.43 -13.30 9.41
CA ASN A 140 -10.70 -12.54 8.41
C ASN A 140 -9.19 -12.81 8.52
N PRO A 141 -8.48 -12.91 7.39
CA PRO A 141 -7.03 -13.03 7.39
C PRO A 141 -6.35 -11.76 7.89
N ASP A 142 -5.10 -11.93 8.35
CA ASP A 142 -4.24 -10.81 8.71
C ASP A 142 -4.16 -9.83 7.54
N GLY A 143 -4.56 -8.58 7.75
CA GLY A 143 -4.61 -7.57 6.69
C GLY A 143 -6.00 -7.23 6.18
N SER A 144 -7.04 -7.98 6.55
CA SER A 144 -8.46 -7.57 6.43
C SER A 144 -9.21 -7.69 7.77
N ASP A 145 -8.48 -7.64 8.89
CA ASP A 145 -9.05 -7.58 10.24
C ASP A 145 -10.13 -6.50 10.35
N GLY A 146 -11.29 -6.88 10.90
CA GLY A 146 -12.44 -5.98 11.07
C GLY A 146 -13.16 -5.62 9.76
N MET A 147 -12.84 -6.29 8.64
CA MET A 147 -13.57 -6.14 7.38
C MET A 147 -14.89 -6.93 7.41
N GLY A 148 -15.93 -6.33 6.85
CA GLY A 148 -17.21 -6.94 6.53
C GLY A 148 -17.86 -6.21 5.35
N TRP A 149 -19.17 -6.38 5.16
CA TRP A 149 -19.89 -5.78 4.05
C TRP A 149 -21.08 -4.95 4.52
N LEU A 150 -21.14 -3.68 4.10
CA LEU A 150 -22.37 -2.89 4.18
C LEU A 150 -23.38 -3.35 3.11
N GLN A 151 -22.87 -3.74 1.95
CA GLN A 151 -23.64 -4.21 0.80
C GLN A 151 -22.87 -5.31 0.05
N HIS A 152 -23.53 -6.45 -0.16
CA HIS A 152 -22.99 -7.63 -0.86
C HIS A 152 -24.04 -8.34 -1.74
N GLY A 153 -25.08 -7.60 -2.16
CA GLY A 153 -26.14 -8.11 -3.02
C GLY A 153 -25.64 -8.54 -4.40
N ARG A 154 -26.38 -9.42 -5.09
CA ARG A 154 -26.05 -9.85 -6.45
C ARG A 154 -26.28 -8.70 -7.44
N GLY A 155 -25.30 -8.46 -8.32
CA GLY A 155 -25.37 -7.39 -9.32
C GLY A 155 -25.24 -5.98 -8.73
N GLU A 156 -24.94 -5.86 -7.44
CA GLU A 156 -24.78 -4.59 -6.75
C GLU A 156 -23.31 -4.31 -6.41
N PRO A 157 -22.89 -3.03 -6.34
CA PRO A 157 -21.58 -2.65 -5.83
C PRO A 157 -21.28 -3.29 -4.47
N GLY A 158 -20.11 -3.91 -4.35
CA GLY A 158 -19.59 -4.37 -3.07
C GLY A 158 -19.12 -3.18 -2.25
N ILE A 159 -19.83 -2.86 -1.16
CA ILE A 159 -19.40 -1.82 -0.22
C ILE A 159 -18.80 -2.51 1.00
N ALA A 160 -17.48 -2.57 1.04
CA ALA A 160 -16.76 -3.13 2.18
C ALA A 160 -16.77 -2.14 3.34
N TRP A 161 -16.99 -2.65 4.55
CA TRP A 161 -16.91 -1.90 5.79
C TRP A 161 -15.72 -2.39 6.59
N HIS A 162 -14.83 -1.48 6.93
CA HIS A 162 -13.64 -1.73 7.73
C HIS A 162 -13.77 -1.08 9.10
N ALA A 163 -13.61 -1.88 10.15
CA ALA A 163 -13.49 -1.42 11.54
C ALA A 163 -12.22 -2.00 12.21
N PRO A 164 -11.01 -1.72 11.68
CA PRO A 164 -9.76 -2.19 12.25
C PRO A 164 -9.54 -1.64 13.67
N THR A 165 -8.97 -2.47 14.55
CA THR A 165 -8.70 -2.07 15.94
C THR A 165 -7.66 -0.94 16.00
N GLY A 166 -8.00 0.17 16.65
CA GLY A 166 -7.09 1.30 16.85
C GLY A 166 -7.05 2.31 15.70
N GLU A 167 -7.84 2.12 14.64
CA GLU A 167 -7.96 2.98 13.48
C GLU A 167 -9.41 3.44 13.27
N PRO A 168 -9.65 4.60 12.63
CA PRO A 168 -11.01 5.04 12.31
C PRO A 168 -11.65 4.09 11.29
N ALA A 169 -12.91 3.74 11.52
CA ALA A 169 -13.66 2.92 10.59
C ALA A 169 -13.88 3.66 9.25
N TYR A 170 -13.93 2.90 8.15
CA TYR A 170 -14.14 3.45 6.81
C TYR A 170 -14.91 2.47 5.93
N LEU A 171 -15.51 3.00 4.86
CA LEU A 171 -16.08 2.21 3.78
C LEU A 171 -15.11 2.22 2.59
N SER A 172 -15.04 1.14 1.83
CA SER A 172 -14.28 1.11 0.58
C SER A 172 -15.06 0.45 -0.55
N VAL A 173 -14.87 0.97 -1.76
CA VAL A 173 -15.44 0.41 -3.00
C VAL A 173 -14.35 0.30 -4.04
N THR A 174 -14.33 -0.83 -4.73
CA THR A 174 -13.31 -1.17 -5.74
C THR A 174 -13.90 -1.15 -7.14
N PHE A 175 -13.15 -0.55 -8.04
CA PHE A 175 -13.44 -0.49 -9.46
C PHE A 175 -12.35 -1.24 -10.22
N VAL A 176 -12.74 -2.07 -11.18
CA VAL A 176 -11.81 -2.59 -12.19
C VAL A 176 -11.74 -1.57 -13.32
N VAL A 177 -10.52 -1.31 -13.78
CA VAL A 177 -10.27 -0.38 -14.87
C VAL A 177 -9.35 -0.99 -15.91
N SER A 178 -9.52 -0.61 -17.18
CA SER A 178 -8.62 -1.10 -18.23
C SER A 178 -7.26 -0.39 -18.27
N GLY A 179 -7.11 0.70 -17.52
CA GLY A 179 -5.92 1.55 -17.55
C GLY A 179 -6.00 2.66 -18.60
N GLN A 180 -5.07 3.62 -18.51
CA GLN A 180 -5.08 4.83 -19.34
C GLN A 180 -4.42 4.65 -20.71
N LEU A 181 -3.51 3.70 -20.83
CA LEU A 181 -2.69 3.49 -22.04
C LEU A 181 -2.89 2.06 -22.53
N ARG A 182 -3.13 1.90 -23.83
CA ARG A 182 -3.22 0.61 -24.50
C ARG A 182 -2.20 0.58 -25.65
N GLY A 183 -0.99 0.12 -25.34
CA GLY A 183 0.09 0.05 -26.31
C GLY A 183 0.84 1.38 -26.48
N ILE A 184 1.41 1.58 -27.67
CA ILE A 184 2.24 2.74 -27.98
C ILE A 184 1.35 3.95 -28.24
N GLU A 185 1.47 4.96 -27.38
CA GLU A 185 0.67 6.18 -27.44
C GLU A 185 1.57 7.41 -27.61
N SER A 186 1.01 8.48 -28.18
CA SER A 186 1.74 9.75 -28.30
C SER A 186 1.95 10.40 -26.93
N SER A 187 3.04 11.17 -26.78
CA SER A 187 3.31 11.93 -25.54
C SER A 187 2.17 12.88 -25.15
N SER A 188 1.43 13.39 -26.14
CA SER A 188 0.26 14.26 -25.93
C SER A 188 -0.94 13.53 -25.31
N VAL A 189 -1.14 12.25 -25.66
CA VAL A 189 -2.21 11.41 -25.10
C VAL A 189 -1.86 11.06 -23.67
N MET A 190 -0.61 10.68 -23.42
CA MET A 190 -0.11 10.38 -22.07
C MET A 190 -0.20 11.59 -21.13
N ALA A 191 0.17 12.79 -21.61
CA ALA A 191 0.08 14.00 -20.82
C ALA A 191 -1.37 14.32 -20.42
N ARG A 192 -2.31 14.23 -21.37
CA ARG A 192 -3.73 14.44 -21.12
C ARG A 192 -4.32 13.40 -20.17
N ALA A 193 -3.94 12.14 -20.31
CA ALA A 193 -4.37 11.08 -19.41
C ALA A 193 -3.91 11.34 -17.97
N ALA A 194 -2.64 11.69 -17.79
CA ALA A 194 -2.12 12.02 -16.47
C ALA A 194 -2.72 13.29 -15.85
N GLU A 195 -3.02 14.30 -16.67
CA GLU A 195 -3.77 15.48 -16.24
C GLU A 195 -5.19 15.13 -15.80
N GLY A 196 -5.87 14.24 -16.54
CA GLY A 196 -7.19 13.71 -16.17
C GLY A 196 -7.17 13.00 -14.81
N TRP A 197 -6.15 12.16 -14.56
CA TRP A 197 -5.96 11.53 -13.26
C TRP A 197 -5.67 12.54 -12.14
N GLY A 198 -4.81 13.52 -12.40
CA GLY A 198 -4.52 14.61 -11.45
C GLY A 198 -5.78 15.43 -11.12
N THR A 199 -6.62 15.70 -12.10
CA THR A 199 -7.89 16.42 -11.95
C THR A 199 -8.90 15.61 -11.14
N PHE A 200 -9.00 14.30 -11.40
CA PHE A 200 -9.80 13.40 -10.59
C PHE A 200 -9.37 13.43 -9.12
N LEU A 201 -8.08 13.24 -8.81
CA LEU A 201 -7.59 13.28 -7.42
C LEU A 201 -7.82 14.64 -6.77
N ALA A 202 -7.57 15.73 -7.49
CA ALA A 202 -7.82 17.09 -7.02
C ALA A 202 -9.30 17.33 -6.68
N SER A 203 -10.21 16.86 -7.53
CA SER A 203 -11.66 16.99 -7.30
C SER A 203 -12.11 16.26 -6.02
N ARG A 204 -11.41 15.21 -5.62
CA ARG A 204 -11.70 14.42 -4.42
C ARG A 204 -11.02 14.93 -3.15
N ALA A 205 -10.02 15.79 -3.29
CA ALA A 205 -9.30 16.41 -2.17
C ALA A 205 -9.99 17.68 -1.63
N ALA A 206 -11.10 18.11 -2.23
CA ALA A 206 -11.84 19.27 -1.77
C ALA A 206 -12.41 19.05 -0.36
N PRO A 207 -12.39 20.05 0.55
CA PRO A 207 -12.84 19.89 1.94
C PRO A 207 -14.29 19.40 2.11
N SER A 208 -15.15 19.65 1.13
CA SER A 208 -16.56 19.22 1.14
C SER A 208 -16.77 17.78 0.65
N VAL A 209 -15.74 17.11 0.15
CA VAL A 209 -15.83 15.75 -0.38
C VAL A 209 -15.48 14.75 0.72
N LEU A 210 -16.21 13.64 0.74
CA LEU A 210 -16.12 12.63 1.80
C LEU A 210 -15.00 11.61 1.57
N VAL A 211 -14.39 11.59 0.39
CA VAL A 211 -13.29 10.69 0.03
C VAL A 211 -12.03 11.04 0.81
N GLY A 212 -11.43 10.06 1.48
CA GLY A 212 -10.18 10.25 2.23
C GLY A 212 -8.95 9.68 1.53
N ASN A 213 -9.09 8.51 0.91
CA ASN A 213 -7.97 7.81 0.28
C ASN A 213 -8.37 7.20 -1.06
N VAL A 214 -7.39 7.13 -1.96
CA VAL A 214 -7.48 6.41 -3.23
C VAL A 214 -6.31 5.44 -3.31
N GLN A 215 -6.60 4.16 -3.44
CA GLN A 215 -5.64 3.11 -3.70
C GLN A 215 -5.66 2.79 -5.19
N THR A 216 -4.49 2.83 -5.81
CA THR A 216 -4.26 2.19 -7.10
C THR A 216 -3.62 0.83 -6.85
N MET A 217 -4.07 -0.21 -7.53
CA MET A 217 -3.50 -1.55 -7.43
C MET A 217 -3.41 -2.15 -8.83
N THR A 218 -2.22 -2.60 -9.20
CA THR A 218 -2.00 -3.33 -10.45
C THR A 218 -1.45 -4.70 -10.11
N ARG A 219 -2.16 -5.73 -10.54
CA ARG A 219 -1.70 -7.12 -10.50
C ARG A 219 -1.05 -7.44 -11.83
N VAL A 220 0.18 -7.94 -11.79
CA VAL A 220 0.95 -8.36 -12.96
C VAL A 220 1.12 -9.88 -12.90
N LEU A 221 0.64 -10.56 -13.94
CA LEU A 221 0.55 -12.02 -14.04
C LEU A 221 1.23 -12.49 -15.32
N PRO A 222 1.77 -13.72 -15.37
CA PRO A 222 2.05 -14.38 -16.63
C PRO A 222 0.82 -14.36 -17.54
N ALA A 223 1.04 -14.31 -18.85
CA ALA A 223 -0.04 -14.48 -19.81
C ALA A 223 -0.68 -15.85 -19.64
N ASP A 224 -2.00 -15.86 -19.49
CA ASP A 224 -2.80 -17.08 -19.46
C ASP A 224 -3.46 -17.26 -20.84
N THR A 225 -2.99 -18.26 -21.59
CA THR A 225 -3.50 -18.61 -22.92
C THR A 225 -4.60 -19.67 -22.86
N ALA A 226 -4.94 -20.23 -21.69
CA ALA A 226 -5.80 -21.41 -21.59
C ALA A 226 -7.20 -21.19 -22.18
N MET A 227 -7.82 -20.02 -21.97
CA MET A 227 -9.12 -19.71 -22.58
C MET A 227 -9.03 -19.54 -24.11
N GLN A 228 -7.92 -19.01 -24.61
CA GLN A 228 -7.68 -18.83 -26.04
C GLN A 228 -7.46 -20.19 -26.71
N GLU A 229 -6.67 -21.05 -26.07
CA GLU A 229 -6.44 -22.44 -26.48
C GLU A 229 -7.74 -23.23 -26.49
N TRP A 230 -8.56 -23.11 -25.45
CA TRP A 230 -9.87 -23.77 -25.39
C TRP A 230 -10.82 -23.26 -26.48
N TRP A 231 -10.90 -21.94 -26.72
CA TRP A 231 -11.72 -21.37 -27.78
C TRP A 231 -11.26 -21.84 -29.17
N VAL A 232 -9.96 -21.97 -29.40
CA VAL A 232 -9.40 -22.50 -30.66
C VAL A 232 -9.75 -23.97 -30.81
N ALA A 233 -9.60 -24.76 -29.75
CA ALA A 233 -9.91 -26.19 -29.77
C ALA A 233 -11.40 -26.47 -30.01
N ASP A 234 -12.29 -25.66 -29.45
CA ASP A 234 -13.75 -25.79 -29.60
C ASP A 234 -14.26 -25.23 -30.95
N GLY A 235 -13.56 -24.22 -31.50
CA GLY A 235 -13.93 -23.56 -32.75
C GLY A 235 -13.21 -24.05 -34.00
N LEU A 236 -12.35 -25.07 -33.90
CA LEU A 236 -11.57 -25.57 -35.03
C LEU A 236 -12.43 -26.40 -35.98
N ASP A 237 -12.37 -26.11 -37.28
CA ASP A 237 -12.95 -26.98 -38.31
C ASP A 237 -12.08 -28.25 -38.47
N GLU A 238 -12.71 -29.42 -38.61
CA GLU A 238 -12.01 -30.71 -38.81
C GLU A 238 -11.14 -30.69 -40.08
N ASP A 239 -11.51 -29.89 -41.09
CA ASP A 239 -10.77 -29.74 -42.35
C ASP A 239 -9.61 -28.72 -42.28
N THR A 240 -9.34 -28.14 -41.11
CA THR A 240 -8.27 -27.14 -40.95
C THR A 240 -6.89 -27.76 -41.23
N PRO A 241 -6.08 -27.19 -42.15
CA PRO A 241 -4.75 -27.71 -42.43
C PRO A 241 -3.85 -27.70 -41.18
N THR A 242 -3.14 -28.81 -40.93
CA THR A 242 -2.26 -28.96 -39.75
C THR A 242 -1.18 -27.89 -39.65
N ASP A 243 -0.73 -27.34 -40.77
CA ASP A 243 0.26 -26.26 -40.78
C ASP A 243 -0.32 -24.94 -40.25
N ALA A 244 -1.61 -24.68 -40.46
CA ALA A 244 -2.29 -23.51 -39.91
C ALA A 244 -2.47 -23.63 -38.39
N ILE A 245 -2.80 -24.83 -37.90
CA ILE A 245 -2.87 -25.14 -36.47
C ILE A 245 -1.51 -24.89 -35.82
N ARG A 246 -0.44 -25.48 -36.37
CA ARG A 246 0.93 -25.33 -35.86
C ARG A 246 1.40 -23.88 -35.89
N SER A 247 1.10 -23.15 -36.97
CA SER A 247 1.44 -21.72 -37.07
C SER A 247 0.72 -20.91 -35.99
N TYR A 248 -0.53 -21.24 -35.67
CA TYR A 248 -1.27 -20.55 -34.62
C TYR A 248 -0.77 -20.91 -33.22
N GLU A 249 -0.48 -22.18 -32.95
CA GLU A 249 0.19 -22.63 -31.72
C GLU A 249 1.53 -21.93 -31.51
N GLU A 250 2.30 -21.72 -32.59
CA GLU A 250 3.54 -20.95 -32.54
C GLU A 250 3.30 -19.49 -32.16
N VAL A 251 2.23 -18.86 -32.68
CA VAL A 251 1.82 -17.51 -32.25
C VAL A 251 1.45 -17.50 -30.77
N LEU A 252 0.65 -18.45 -30.29
CA LEU A 252 0.29 -18.54 -28.86
C LEU A 252 1.53 -18.69 -27.98
N ARG A 253 2.48 -19.53 -28.40
CA ARG A 253 3.75 -19.71 -27.69
C ARG A 253 4.57 -18.42 -27.66
N LEU A 254 4.76 -17.77 -28.82
CA LEU A 254 5.54 -16.54 -28.93
C LEU A 254 4.89 -15.35 -28.23
N THR A 255 3.57 -15.33 -28.13
CA THR A 255 2.83 -14.25 -27.45
C THR A 255 2.64 -14.50 -25.96
N GLY A 256 2.73 -15.76 -25.51
CA GLY A 256 2.67 -16.14 -24.10
C GLY A 256 4.02 -16.14 -23.40
N GLU A 257 5.09 -16.53 -24.09
CA GLU A 257 6.46 -16.59 -23.56
C GLU A 257 6.90 -15.18 -23.11
N ASP A 258 7.28 -15.06 -21.84
CA ASP A 258 7.72 -13.82 -21.17
C ASP A 258 6.69 -12.67 -21.12
N ALA A 259 5.48 -12.90 -21.61
CA ALA A 259 4.42 -11.91 -21.60
C ALA A 259 3.80 -11.80 -20.20
N MET A 260 3.74 -10.57 -19.71
CA MET A 260 3.10 -10.25 -18.44
C MET A 260 1.86 -9.38 -18.67
N VAL A 261 0.71 -9.86 -18.22
CA VAL A 261 -0.59 -9.18 -18.32
C VAL A 261 -0.84 -8.38 -17.05
N GLN A 262 -1.40 -7.18 -17.23
CA GLN A 262 -1.71 -6.25 -16.15
C GLN A 262 -3.22 -6.20 -15.92
N ARG A 263 -3.64 -6.27 -14.66
CA ARG A 263 -5.02 -6.02 -14.21
C ARG A 263 -5.02 -4.86 -13.23
N HIS A 264 -5.80 -3.82 -13.51
CA HIS A 264 -5.80 -2.59 -12.73
C HIS A 264 -7.08 -2.45 -11.92
N PHE A 265 -6.91 -2.05 -10.66
CA PHE A 265 -7.98 -1.82 -9.70
C PHE A 265 -7.78 -0.46 -9.03
N ILE A 266 -8.87 0.26 -8.86
CA ILE A 266 -8.92 1.51 -8.10
C ILE A 266 -9.85 1.30 -6.93
N THR A 267 -9.36 1.44 -5.70
CA THR A 267 -10.19 1.38 -4.50
C THR A 267 -10.27 2.77 -3.89
N VAL A 268 -11.47 3.24 -3.63
CA VAL A 268 -11.72 4.53 -2.99
C VAL A 268 -12.24 4.28 -1.58
N SER A 269 -11.75 5.05 -0.61
CA SER A 269 -12.12 4.89 0.81
C SER A 269 -12.75 6.16 1.39
N TRP A 270 -13.86 5.97 2.10
CA TRP A 270 -14.63 7.01 2.79
C TRP A 270 -14.53 6.81 4.30
N PRO A 271 -13.80 7.66 5.04
CA PRO A 271 -13.75 7.58 6.50
C PRO A 271 -15.13 7.87 7.12
N LEU A 272 -15.53 7.06 8.09
CA LEU A 272 -16.79 7.20 8.83
C LEU A 272 -16.67 8.28 9.93
N ASN A 273 -16.41 9.52 9.51
CA ASN A 273 -16.29 10.68 10.39
C ASN A 273 -17.65 11.37 10.62
N THR A 274 -17.65 12.45 11.40
CA THR A 274 -18.88 13.21 11.69
C THR A 274 -19.54 13.80 10.43
N SER A 275 -18.75 14.24 9.45
CA SER A 275 -19.26 14.81 8.18
C SER A 275 -19.93 13.75 7.30
N PHE A 276 -19.37 12.53 7.25
CA PHE A 276 -20.00 11.39 6.60
C PHE A 276 -21.34 11.08 7.25
N ASN A 277 -21.37 10.94 8.58
CA ASN A 277 -22.58 10.61 9.31
C ASN A 277 -23.67 11.70 9.18
N SER A 278 -23.31 12.99 9.25
CA SER A 278 -24.28 14.09 9.09
C SER A 278 -24.87 14.14 7.67
N THR A 279 -24.07 13.82 6.66
CA THR A 279 -24.53 13.75 5.26
C THR A 279 -25.43 12.53 5.05
N ALA A 280 -25.06 11.38 5.62
CA ALA A 280 -25.79 10.12 5.43
C ALA A 280 -27.21 10.13 6.01
N VAL A 281 -27.46 10.91 7.07
CA VAL A 281 -28.80 11.07 7.67
C VAL A 281 -29.84 11.56 6.66
N LYS A 282 -29.42 12.32 5.64
CA LYS A 282 -30.31 12.86 4.59
C LYS A 282 -30.85 11.78 3.64
N TYR A 283 -30.19 10.63 3.60
CA TYR A 283 -30.52 9.53 2.71
C TYR A 283 -31.31 8.41 3.41
N GLY A 284 -31.52 8.51 4.72
CA GLY A 284 -32.24 7.54 5.52
C GLY A 284 -31.64 7.32 6.91
N GLU A 285 -32.28 6.44 7.69
CA GLU A 285 -31.83 6.11 9.04
C GLU A 285 -30.70 5.07 9.03
N GLY A 286 -29.74 5.23 9.95
CA GLY A 286 -28.68 4.26 10.20
C GLY A 286 -27.93 3.80 8.94
N ARG A 287 -27.84 2.48 8.76
CA ARG A 287 -27.09 1.87 7.65
C ARG A 287 -27.78 2.05 6.29
N ASP A 288 -29.08 2.27 6.26
CA ASP A 288 -29.78 2.52 4.99
C ASP A 288 -29.45 3.91 4.45
N GLY A 289 -29.32 4.90 5.33
CA GLY A 289 -28.75 6.20 4.95
C GLY A 289 -27.34 6.09 4.39
N TRP A 290 -26.50 5.23 4.98
CA TRP A 290 -25.14 4.99 4.46
C TRP A 290 -25.16 4.39 3.06
N ARG A 291 -26.01 3.39 2.80
CA ARG A 291 -26.17 2.79 1.46
C ARG A 291 -26.70 3.80 0.44
N GLY A 292 -27.67 4.63 0.85
CA GLY A 292 -28.23 5.68 -0.01
C GLY A 292 -27.19 6.71 -0.43
N LEU A 293 -26.41 7.22 0.53
CA LEU A 293 -25.28 8.14 0.25
C LEU A 293 -24.22 7.47 -0.64
N MET A 294 -23.82 6.25 -0.29
CA MET A 294 -22.79 5.52 -1.03
C MET A 294 -23.20 5.25 -2.48
N ARG A 295 -24.48 5.03 -2.78
CA ARG A 295 -24.95 4.90 -4.17
C ARG A 295 -24.59 6.12 -5.01
N GLN A 296 -24.78 7.32 -4.47
CA GLN A 296 -24.42 8.57 -5.16
C GLN A 296 -22.90 8.74 -5.27
N GLU A 297 -22.16 8.45 -4.20
CA GLU A 297 -20.70 8.55 -4.16
C GLU A 297 -20.03 7.59 -5.13
N VAL A 298 -20.51 6.34 -5.23
CA VAL A 298 -20.03 5.33 -6.16
C VAL A 298 -20.28 5.76 -7.61
N ALA A 299 -21.50 6.20 -7.93
CA ALA A 299 -21.82 6.67 -9.28
C ALA A 299 -21.00 7.91 -9.68
N SER A 300 -20.81 8.85 -8.74
CA SER A 300 -19.94 10.01 -8.94
C SER A 300 -18.49 9.61 -9.18
N THR A 301 -17.99 8.64 -8.41
CA THR A 301 -16.62 8.14 -8.53
C THR A 301 -16.41 7.45 -9.88
N ALA A 302 -17.32 6.56 -10.28
CA ALA A 302 -17.27 5.89 -11.57
C ALA A 302 -17.19 6.88 -12.74
N ARG A 303 -18.05 7.92 -12.75
CA ARG A 303 -17.99 8.98 -13.77
C ARG A 303 -16.65 9.71 -13.77
N GLY A 304 -16.14 10.07 -12.59
CA GLY A 304 -14.84 10.74 -12.47
C GLY A 304 -13.68 9.89 -12.98
N LEU A 305 -13.71 8.57 -12.76
CA LEU A 305 -12.70 7.64 -13.29
C LEU A 305 -12.77 7.53 -14.82
N THR A 306 -13.99 7.52 -15.39
CA THR A 306 -14.19 7.55 -16.85
C THR A 306 -13.70 8.87 -17.46
N GLU A 307 -14.00 10.01 -16.83
CA GLU A 307 -13.50 11.32 -17.23
C GLU A 307 -11.97 11.40 -17.16
N ALA A 308 -11.36 10.74 -16.17
CA ALA A 308 -9.92 10.58 -16.02
C ALA A 308 -9.28 9.63 -17.05
N LYS A 309 -10.05 9.15 -18.04
CA LYS A 309 -9.57 8.31 -19.16
C LYS A 309 -8.97 6.98 -18.72
N LEU A 310 -9.50 6.35 -17.67
CA LEU A 310 -9.09 5.00 -17.24
C LEU A 310 -9.70 3.86 -18.09
N GLY A 311 -10.33 4.22 -19.21
CA GLY A 311 -10.97 3.31 -20.16
C GLY A 311 -12.29 2.75 -19.61
N THR A 312 -12.47 1.43 -19.68
CA THR A 312 -13.66 0.76 -19.12
C THR A 312 -13.57 0.83 -17.59
N VAL A 313 -14.63 1.30 -16.93
CA VAL A 313 -14.72 1.41 -15.47
C VAL A 313 -15.93 0.61 -15.01
N GLU A 314 -15.71 -0.45 -14.25
CA GLU A 314 -16.77 -1.28 -13.68
C GLU A 314 -16.60 -1.37 -12.17
N THR A 315 -17.71 -1.32 -11.44
CA THR A 315 -17.68 -1.45 -9.98
C THR A 315 -17.74 -2.91 -9.61
N LEU A 316 -16.81 -3.39 -8.79
CA LEU A 316 -16.81 -4.78 -8.36
C LEU A 316 -17.91 -5.05 -7.34
N THR A 317 -18.56 -6.19 -7.50
CA THR A 317 -19.42 -6.79 -6.45
C THR A 317 -18.56 -7.29 -5.29
N ALA A 318 -19.20 -7.61 -4.16
CA ALA A 318 -18.50 -8.20 -3.02
C ALA A 318 -17.80 -9.53 -3.37
N ARG A 319 -18.46 -10.39 -4.16
CA ARG A 319 -17.88 -11.66 -4.63
C ARG A 319 -16.66 -11.44 -5.53
N GLN A 320 -16.74 -10.51 -6.47
CA GLN A 320 -15.60 -10.19 -7.34
C GLN A 320 -14.42 -9.62 -6.54
N THR A 321 -14.69 -8.75 -5.57
CA THR A 321 -13.62 -8.21 -4.71
C THR A 321 -12.94 -9.32 -3.91
N VAL A 322 -13.71 -10.24 -3.32
CA VAL A 322 -13.15 -11.40 -2.62
C VAL A 322 -12.43 -12.36 -3.58
N ALA A 323 -12.93 -12.57 -4.81
CA ALA A 323 -12.25 -13.37 -5.81
C ALA A 323 -10.83 -12.85 -6.09
N VAL A 324 -10.68 -11.52 -6.23
CA VAL A 324 -9.36 -10.88 -6.38
C VAL A 324 -8.49 -11.09 -5.14
N MET A 325 -9.04 -10.96 -3.93
CA MET A 325 -8.30 -11.21 -2.69
C MET A 325 -7.84 -12.67 -2.58
N LEU A 326 -8.68 -13.64 -2.94
CA LEU A 326 -8.36 -15.06 -2.93
C LEU A 326 -7.31 -15.39 -4.01
N HIS A 327 -7.40 -14.80 -5.19
CA HIS A 327 -6.38 -14.93 -6.25
C HIS A 327 -5.02 -14.36 -5.81
N GLN A 328 -5.01 -13.26 -5.05
CA GLN A 328 -3.76 -12.70 -4.54
C GLN A 328 -3.11 -13.56 -3.45
N GLN A 329 -3.89 -14.36 -2.73
CA GLN A 329 -3.43 -15.37 -1.77
C GLN A 329 -3.05 -16.69 -2.47
N ASN A 330 -3.79 -17.10 -3.49
CA ASN A 330 -3.52 -18.30 -4.29
C ASN A 330 -3.58 -17.94 -5.79
N PRO A 331 -2.45 -17.58 -6.41
CA PRO A 331 -2.39 -17.26 -7.84
C PRO A 331 -2.82 -18.38 -8.79
N SER A 332 -2.88 -19.64 -8.36
CA SER A 332 -3.41 -20.75 -9.18
C SER A 332 -4.92 -20.64 -9.43
N ARG A 333 -5.64 -19.90 -8.58
CA ARG A 333 -7.06 -19.60 -8.77
C ARG A 333 -7.22 -18.52 -9.85
N PRO A 334 -8.05 -18.68 -10.89
CA PRO A 334 -8.29 -17.61 -11.85
C PRO A 334 -8.89 -16.36 -11.19
N ILE A 335 -8.38 -15.17 -11.54
CA ILE A 335 -8.74 -13.90 -10.88
C ILE A 335 -10.22 -13.54 -11.00
N ASP A 336 -10.84 -13.91 -12.13
CA ASP A 336 -12.24 -13.61 -12.46
C ASP A 336 -13.20 -14.74 -12.02
N PHE A 337 -12.70 -15.79 -11.36
CA PHE A 337 -13.53 -16.92 -10.91
C PHE A 337 -14.30 -16.57 -9.63
N VAL A 338 -15.63 -16.40 -9.76
CA VAL A 338 -16.53 -15.92 -8.70
C VAL A 338 -17.59 -16.92 -8.25
N ALA A 339 -17.72 -18.06 -8.92
CA ALA A 339 -18.86 -18.98 -8.78
C ALA A 339 -18.96 -19.60 -7.37
N ASP A 340 -17.82 -20.01 -6.82
CA ASP A 340 -17.62 -20.64 -5.50
C ASP A 340 -17.28 -19.64 -4.38
N VAL A 341 -17.30 -18.33 -4.67
CA VAL A 341 -16.89 -17.31 -3.70
C VAL A 341 -18.03 -16.94 -2.76
N ASP A 342 -17.77 -17.12 -1.46
CA ASP A 342 -18.55 -16.53 -0.38
C ASP A 342 -17.92 -15.19 0.06
N PRO A 343 -18.63 -14.05 -0.07
CA PRO A 343 -18.16 -12.75 0.40
C PRO A 343 -17.74 -12.71 1.88
N ALA A 344 -18.29 -13.59 2.72
CA ALA A 344 -17.96 -13.64 4.14
C ALA A 344 -16.64 -14.40 4.44
N ARG A 345 -16.09 -15.12 3.45
CA ARG A 345 -14.89 -15.97 3.60
C ARG A 345 -13.79 -15.50 2.66
N ALA A 346 -13.05 -14.48 3.11
CA ALA A 346 -12.04 -13.79 2.30
C ALA A 346 -10.58 -14.26 2.51
N GLY A 347 -10.37 -15.31 3.29
CA GLY A 347 -9.04 -15.82 3.64
C GLY A 347 -8.83 -17.29 3.32
N ILE A 348 -7.60 -17.64 2.99
CA ILE A 348 -7.09 -19.02 2.83
C ILE A 348 -6.13 -19.31 3.99
N SER A 349 -6.07 -20.57 4.44
CA SER A 349 -5.12 -21.00 5.48
C SER A 349 -3.70 -20.55 5.15
N SER A 350 -3.02 -19.96 6.13
CA SER A 350 -1.67 -19.45 5.95
C SER A 350 -0.87 -19.40 7.25
N HIS A 351 0.45 -19.38 7.10
CA HIS A 351 1.36 -19.16 8.21
C HIS A 351 2.49 -18.21 7.81
N ASP A 352 2.92 -17.39 8.76
CA ASP A 352 4.06 -16.51 8.59
C ASP A 352 5.37 -17.28 8.82
N GLU A 353 6.36 -16.96 8.00
CA GLU A 353 7.77 -17.16 8.30
C GLU A 353 8.45 -15.81 8.57
N TYR A 354 9.66 -15.83 9.14
CA TYR A 354 10.45 -14.61 9.15
C TYR A 354 10.81 -14.22 7.71
N SER A 355 10.34 -13.06 7.25
CA SER A 355 10.52 -12.53 5.89
C SER A 355 9.63 -13.09 4.79
N ALA A 356 8.68 -14.00 5.06
CA ALA A 356 7.66 -14.42 4.08
C ALA A 356 6.36 -14.82 4.78
N HIS A 357 5.29 -15.01 4.04
CA HIS A 357 4.16 -15.81 4.51
C HIS A 357 3.77 -16.80 3.45
N VAL A 358 3.24 -17.93 3.88
CA VAL A 358 2.96 -19.09 3.06
C VAL A 358 1.47 -19.37 3.13
N VAL A 359 0.83 -19.42 1.98
CA VAL A 359 -0.60 -19.74 1.84
C VAL A 359 -0.71 -21.18 1.36
N ALA A 360 -1.44 -21.99 2.11
CA ALA A 360 -1.75 -23.38 1.77
C ALA A 360 -3.19 -23.44 1.25
N GLY A 361 -3.34 -23.60 -0.06
CA GLY A 361 -4.62 -23.61 -0.74
C GLY A 361 -4.83 -24.83 -1.62
N THR A 362 -5.93 -24.80 -2.35
CA THR A 362 -6.25 -25.80 -3.38
C THR A 362 -6.48 -25.06 -4.68
N ASP A 363 -5.95 -25.60 -5.77
CA ASP A 363 -6.29 -25.15 -7.11
C ASP A 363 -7.75 -25.55 -7.42
N PRO A 364 -8.66 -24.59 -7.65
CA PRO A 364 -10.07 -24.89 -7.89
C PRO A 364 -10.32 -25.63 -9.21
N MET A 365 -9.40 -25.57 -10.17
CA MET A 365 -9.56 -26.22 -11.47
C MET A 365 -9.09 -27.68 -11.43
N THR A 366 -8.00 -27.97 -10.73
CA THR A 366 -7.40 -29.31 -10.67
C THR A 366 -7.70 -30.07 -9.39
N GLY A 367 -8.09 -29.38 -8.32
CA GLY A 367 -8.25 -29.94 -6.98
C GLY A 367 -6.93 -30.26 -6.27
N ALA A 368 -5.78 -29.96 -6.89
CA ALA A 368 -4.47 -30.21 -6.31
C ALA A 368 -4.16 -29.23 -5.16
N ALA A 369 -3.49 -29.73 -4.13
CA ALA A 369 -2.95 -28.87 -3.07
C ALA A 369 -1.82 -28.00 -3.65
N VAL A 370 -1.85 -26.71 -3.34
CA VAL A 370 -0.86 -25.73 -3.80
C VAL A 370 -0.35 -24.91 -2.62
N GLU A 371 0.92 -24.55 -2.70
CA GLU A 371 1.57 -23.70 -1.70
C GLU A 371 2.17 -22.49 -2.40
N TRP A 372 1.84 -21.30 -1.90
CA TRP A 372 2.33 -20.04 -2.44
C TRP A 372 3.06 -19.25 -1.36
N TRP A 373 4.27 -18.82 -1.72
CA TRP A 373 5.14 -18.00 -0.90
C TRP A 373 5.00 -16.55 -1.32
N HIS A 374 4.82 -15.67 -0.34
CA HIS A 374 4.59 -14.27 -0.59
C HIS A 374 5.50 -13.40 0.26
N ARG A 375 5.90 -12.27 -0.31
CA ARG A 375 6.70 -11.27 0.39
C ARG A 375 6.32 -9.86 -0.03
N THR A 376 6.16 -9.00 0.97
CA THR A 376 5.66 -7.65 0.80
C THR A 376 6.68 -6.62 1.29
N ALA A 377 6.91 -5.61 0.46
CA ALA A 377 7.75 -4.47 0.77
C ALA A 377 6.97 -3.15 0.68
N ALA A 378 7.35 -2.18 1.51
CA ALA A 378 6.86 -0.82 1.41
C ALA A 378 7.86 0.08 0.67
N ILE A 379 7.34 0.88 -0.26
CA ILE A 379 8.04 1.97 -0.95
C ILE A 379 7.64 3.26 -0.23
N LYS A 380 8.56 3.78 0.57
CA LYS A 380 8.36 5.02 1.32
C LYS A 380 8.98 6.18 0.57
N ALA A 381 8.36 7.35 0.65
CA ALA A 381 8.90 8.56 0.05
C ALA A 381 10.27 8.99 0.65
N ASP A 382 10.69 8.47 1.81
CA ASP A 382 12.02 8.72 2.40
C ASP A 382 13.12 7.81 1.82
N ALA A 383 12.73 6.81 1.03
CA ALA A 383 13.60 5.89 0.30
C ALA A 383 13.61 6.20 -1.20
N LEU A 384 12.93 7.27 -1.63
CA LEU A 384 12.88 7.71 -3.02
C LEU A 384 13.86 8.87 -3.22
N ALA A 385 14.81 8.70 -4.14
CA ALA A 385 15.71 9.75 -4.55
C ALA A 385 14.92 10.92 -5.18
N THR A 386 15.27 12.15 -4.81
CA THR A 386 14.61 13.34 -5.36
C THR A 386 15.05 13.53 -6.80
N ALA A 387 14.16 13.31 -7.77
CA ALA A 387 14.51 13.37 -9.18
C ALA A 387 13.32 13.75 -10.07
N PRO A 388 13.57 14.31 -11.27
CA PRO A 388 12.55 14.46 -12.30
C PRO A 388 12.07 13.09 -12.78
N ARG A 389 10.75 12.87 -12.75
CA ARG A 389 10.08 11.64 -13.18
C ARG A 389 9.00 11.95 -14.22
N THR A 390 8.81 11.05 -15.16
CA THR A 390 7.72 11.10 -16.15
C THR A 390 6.53 10.26 -15.68
N GLN A 391 5.44 10.27 -16.44
CA GLN A 391 4.26 9.46 -16.12
C GLN A 391 4.51 7.95 -16.27
N LEU A 392 5.60 7.56 -16.95
CA LEU A 392 6.02 6.16 -17.12
C LEU A 392 6.99 5.70 -16.03
N TRP A 393 7.15 6.46 -14.94
CA TRP A 393 8.09 6.13 -13.89
C TRP A 393 7.98 4.67 -13.42
N LEU A 394 6.77 4.15 -13.21
CA LEU A 394 6.56 2.80 -12.71
C LEU A 394 6.54 1.72 -13.80
N LEU A 395 6.77 2.06 -15.08
CA LEU A 395 6.59 1.13 -16.19
C LEU A 395 7.45 -0.14 -16.04
N ASP A 396 8.69 -0.01 -15.57
CA ASP A 396 9.59 -1.14 -15.36
C ASP A 396 9.09 -2.12 -14.28
N LEU A 397 8.27 -1.66 -13.33
CA LEU A 397 7.58 -2.56 -12.39
C LEU A 397 6.36 -3.24 -13.01
N LEU A 398 5.87 -2.79 -14.15
CA LEU A 398 4.62 -3.28 -14.74
C LEU A 398 4.86 -4.21 -15.94
N ILE A 399 6.01 -4.10 -16.60
CA ILE A 399 6.36 -4.90 -17.79
C ILE A 399 7.18 -6.15 -17.44
N GLY A 400 7.13 -7.15 -18.32
CA GLY A 400 7.76 -8.47 -18.11
C GLY A 400 9.24 -8.58 -18.47
N ARG A 401 9.88 -7.53 -19.02
CA ARG A 401 11.22 -7.62 -19.62
C ARG A 401 12.26 -8.25 -18.70
N ASP A 402 12.41 -7.67 -17.51
CA ASP A 402 13.38 -8.13 -16.50
C ASP A 402 12.67 -8.69 -15.26
N MET A 403 11.35 -8.88 -15.29
CA MET A 403 10.56 -9.29 -14.13
C MET A 403 9.47 -10.26 -14.55
N GLN A 404 9.81 -11.54 -14.55
CA GLN A 404 8.93 -12.65 -14.97
C GLN A 404 8.26 -13.37 -13.79
N PHE A 405 8.03 -12.65 -12.71
CA PHE A 405 7.33 -13.19 -11.54
C PHE A 405 6.07 -12.40 -11.24
N ILE A 406 5.14 -13.11 -10.61
CA ILE A 406 3.86 -12.60 -10.19
C ILE A 406 4.06 -11.51 -9.13
N ARG A 407 3.43 -10.36 -9.32
CA ARG A 407 3.54 -9.23 -8.40
C ARG A 407 2.31 -8.33 -8.38
N SER A 408 2.02 -7.78 -7.22
CA SER A 408 1.00 -6.76 -7.02
C SER A 408 1.67 -5.47 -6.61
N VAL A 409 1.50 -4.41 -7.39
CA VAL A 409 2.01 -3.06 -7.08
C VAL A 409 0.82 -2.21 -6.66
N SER A 410 0.86 -1.64 -5.47
CA SER A 410 -0.21 -0.80 -4.96
C SER A 410 0.32 0.53 -4.41
N PHE A 411 -0.29 1.63 -4.82
CA PHE A 411 -0.05 2.94 -4.20
C PHE A 411 -1.29 3.41 -3.49
N HIS A 412 -1.14 3.69 -2.20
CA HIS A 412 -2.16 4.33 -1.41
C HIS A 412 -1.89 5.83 -1.44
N ILE A 413 -2.90 6.62 -1.76
CA ILE A 413 -2.83 8.07 -1.90
C ILE A 413 -3.84 8.67 -0.92
N HIS A 414 -3.33 9.33 0.11
CA HIS A 414 -4.12 10.15 1.03
C HIS A 414 -4.24 11.56 0.48
N LEU A 415 -5.47 12.03 0.30
CA LEU A 415 -5.76 13.33 -0.28
C LEU A 415 -5.69 14.41 0.79
N ILE A 416 -4.92 15.47 0.52
CA ILE A 416 -4.73 16.59 1.44
C ILE A 416 -5.36 17.84 0.82
N PRO A 417 -6.29 18.51 1.52
CA PRO A 417 -6.89 19.74 1.04
C PRO A 417 -5.87 20.81 0.67
N ALA A 418 -6.19 21.64 -0.33
CA ALA A 418 -5.25 22.63 -0.87
C ALA A 418 -4.80 23.66 0.18
N SER A 419 -5.64 24.03 1.15
CA SER A 419 -5.28 24.93 2.25
C SER A 419 -4.13 24.37 3.09
N ASP A 420 -4.24 23.09 3.45
CA ASP A 420 -3.32 22.40 4.33
C ASP A 420 -2.01 22.11 3.60
N ALA A 421 -2.11 21.70 2.33
CA ALA A 421 -0.97 21.52 1.44
C ALA A 421 -0.17 22.82 1.26
N LYS A 422 -0.84 23.96 1.05
CA LYS A 422 -0.18 25.28 0.93
C LYS A 422 0.54 25.67 2.21
N ALA A 423 -0.07 25.43 3.37
CA ALA A 423 0.53 25.73 4.66
C ALA A 423 1.82 24.90 4.88
N ALA A 424 1.75 23.60 4.58
CA ALA A 424 2.92 22.71 4.67
C ALA A 424 4.03 23.12 3.69
N ALA A 425 3.69 23.37 2.42
CA ALA A 425 4.68 23.77 1.40
C ALA A 425 5.40 25.09 1.74
N ARG A 426 4.70 26.07 2.34
CA ARG A 426 5.32 27.31 2.81
C ARG A 426 6.32 27.05 3.94
N GLN A 427 5.97 26.19 4.89
CA GLN A 427 6.86 25.83 6.00
C GLN A 427 8.13 25.11 5.50
N ASP A 428 7.96 24.18 4.55
CA ASP A 428 9.09 23.46 3.96
C ASP A 428 10.04 24.40 3.20
N LEU A 429 9.49 25.33 2.40
CA LEU A 429 10.30 26.30 1.66
C LEU A 429 11.09 27.22 2.60
N VAL A 430 10.47 27.72 3.67
CA VAL A 430 11.15 28.57 4.65
C VAL A 430 12.29 27.81 5.33
N ARG A 431 12.07 26.52 5.66
CA ARG A 431 13.10 25.69 6.26
C ARG A 431 14.25 25.41 5.29
N ASP A 432 13.95 25.09 4.04
CA ASP A 432 14.97 24.80 3.01
C ASP A 432 15.78 26.06 2.66
N ALA A 433 15.15 27.24 2.62
CA ALA A 433 15.84 28.52 2.46
C ALA A 433 16.76 28.83 3.65
N ALA A 434 16.31 28.58 4.88
CA ALA A 434 17.13 28.76 6.08
C ALA A 434 18.31 27.76 6.12
N GLU A 435 18.11 26.51 5.70
CA GLU A 435 19.18 25.50 5.62
C GLU A 435 20.22 25.88 4.56
N SER A 436 19.80 26.34 3.38
CA SER A 436 20.70 26.84 2.34
C SER A 436 21.53 28.04 2.85
N LEU A 437 20.88 29.02 3.48
CA LEU A 437 21.56 30.19 4.06
C LEU A 437 22.58 29.77 5.14
N SER A 438 22.20 28.89 6.06
CA SER A 438 23.08 28.39 7.12
C SER A 438 24.30 27.64 6.56
N ARG A 439 24.14 26.89 5.46
CA ARG A 439 25.27 26.21 4.79
C ARG A 439 26.20 27.19 4.08
N GLN A 440 25.64 28.21 3.42
CA GLN A 440 26.42 29.30 2.82
C GLN A 440 27.23 30.04 3.88
N GLU A 441 26.62 30.37 5.02
CA GLU A 441 27.32 30.98 6.17
C GLU A 441 28.42 30.06 6.74
N ALA A 442 28.20 28.74 6.73
CA ALA A 442 29.18 27.74 7.15
C ALA A 442 30.27 27.43 6.10
N GLY A 443 30.28 28.13 4.96
CA GLY A 443 31.26 27.94 3.88
C GLY A 443 31.19 26.57 3.20
N LYS A 444 30.05 25.87 3.29
CA LYS A 444 29.84 24.57 2.62
C LYS A 444 29.28 24.81 1.22
N PHE A 445 29.89 24.19 0.22
CA PHE A 445 29.37 24.20 -1.15
C PHE A 445 28.04 23.46 -1.22
N ASP A 446 27.10 23.98 -2.01
CA ASP A 446 25.87 23.28 -2.33
C ASP A 446 26.20 21.99 -3.10
N THR A 447 25.61 20.89 -2.66
CA THR A 447 25.68 19.61 -3.35
C THR A 447 24.54 19.51 -4.36
N ASP A 448 24.73 18.78 -5.46
CA ASP A 448 23.71 18.57 -6.50
C ASP A 448 22.33 18.16 -5.92
N ASP A 449 22.32 17.32 -4.87
CA ASP A 449 21.10 16.91 -4.15
C ASP A 449 20.31 18.09 -3.54
N THR A 450 21.01 19.12 -3.09
CA THR A 450 20.42 20.30 -2.43
C THR A 450 19.75 21.20 -3.47
N ASP A 451 20.40 21.40 -4.62
CA ASP A 451 19.85 22.17 -5.74
C ASP A 451 18.61 21.52 -6.35
N VAL A 452 18.63 20.19 -6.50
CA VAL A 452 17.47 19.42 -6.97
C VAL A 452 16.32 19.51 -5.97
N ALA A 453 16.61 19.42 -4.65
CA ALA A 453 15.60 19.57 -3.61
C ALA A 453 14.97 20.98 -3.60
N MET A 454 15.77 22.04 -3.74
CA MET A 454 15.26 23.42 -3.83
C MET A 454 14.40 23.62 -5.09
N THR A 455 14.81 23.04 -6.23
CA THR A 455 14.03 23.08 -7.47
C THR A 455 12.68 22.38 -7.31
N ALA A 456 12.66 21.22 -6.66
CA ALA A 456 11.43 20.49 -6.35
C ALA A 456 10.51 21.29 -5.41
N ALA A 457 11.05 21.91 -4.36
CA ALA A 457 10.29 22.73 -3.41
C ALA A 457 9.66 23.96 -4.08
N ARG A 458 10.42 24.70 -4.90
CA ARG A 458 9.91 25.84 -5.67
C ARG A 458 8.79 25.43 -6.63
N ARG A 459 8.92 24.26 -7.27
CA ARG A 459 7.89 23.74 -8.17
C ARG A 459 6.62 23.31 -7.43
N ARG A 460 6.75 22.70 -6.26
CA ARG A 460 5.59 22.38 -5.40
C ARG A 460 4.85 23.66 -4.98
N GLN A 461 5.59 24.73 -4.69
CA GLN A 461 4.98 26.03 -4.40
C GLN A 461 4.23 26.59 -5.61
N SER A 462 4.82 26.55 -6.81
CA SER A 462 4.15 27.02 -8.04
C SER A 462 2.90 26.20 -8.35
N ASP A 463 2.97 24.88 -8.15
CA ASP A 463 1.81 24.00 -8.35
C ASP A 463 0.70 24.32 -7.35
N LEU A 464 1.00 24.75 -6.12
CA LEU A 464 0.00 25.09 -5.10
C LEU A 464 -0.43 26.57 -5.09
N VAL A 465 -0.17 27.34 -6.14
CA VAL A 465 -0.67 28.72 -6.27
C VAL A 465 -2.20 28.75 -6.31
N SER A 466 -2.82 29.80 -5.78
CA SER A 466 -4.27 29.95 -5.85
C SER A 466 -4.76 29.98 -7.30
N GLY A 467 -5.77 29.17 -7.62
CA GLY A 467 -6.31 29.03 -8.98
C GLY A 467 -5.63 27.93 -9.83
N SER A 468 -4.61 27.23 -9.31
CA SER A 468 -3.96 26.13 -10.03
C SER A 468 -4.76 24.81 -10.04
N HIS A 469 -5.81 24.73 -9.23
CA HIS A 469 -6.61 23.52 -9.00
C HIS A 469 -5.84 22.28 -8.47
N HIS A 470 -4.56 22.42 -8.12
CA HIS A 470 -3.78 21.35 -7.50
C HIS A 470 -4.00 21.27 -5.99
N HIS A 471 -3.89 20.04 -5.47
CA HIS A 471 -4.06 19.69 -4.06
C HIS A 471 -2.84 18.92 -3.57
N GLY A 472 -2.72 18.75 -2.25
CA GLY A 472 -1.66 17.92 -1.68
C GLY A 472 -2.03 16.44 -1.72
N ALA A 473 -1.01 15.59 -1.73
CA ALA A 473 -1.18 14.15 -1.55
C ALA A 473 -0.03 13.60 -0.71
N SER A 474 -0.34 12.67 0.18
CA SER A 474 0.64 11.81 0.84
C SER A 474 0.48 10.41 0.28
N TRP A 475 1.58 9.73 -0.03
CA TRP A 475 1.51 8.41 -0.63
C TRP A 475 2.47 7.41 0.03
N ILE A 476 2.12 6.14 -0.07
CA ILE A 476 2.99 5.00 0.22
C ILE A 476 2.72 3.92 -0.82
N GLY A 477 3.79 3.36 -1.37
CA GLY A 477 3.72 2.22 -2.27
C GLY A 477 3.90 0.91 -1.50
N TYR A 478 3.33 -0.16 -2.01
CA TYR A 478 3.56 -1.53 -1.57
C TYR A 478 3.74 -2.43 -2.78
N VAL A 479 4.64 -3.39 -2.67
CA VAL A 479 4.81 -4.43 -3.68
C VAL A 479 4.80 -5.78 -2.98
N THR A 480 3.89 -6.65 -3.41
CA THR A 480 3.82 -8.05 -2.97
C THR A 480 4.24 -8.92 -4.13
N ILE A 481 5.27 -9.74 -3.94
CA ILE A 481 5.70 -10.76 -4.90
C ILE A 481 5.18 -12.13 -4.46
N SER A 482 4.89 -13.00 -5.42
CA SER A 482 4.36 -14.36 -5.17
C SER A 482 5.18 -15.37 -5.98
N ALA A 483 5.52 -16.49 -5.35
CA ALA A 483 6.33 -17.56 -5.95
C ALA A 483 5.90 -18.93 -5.40
N ILE A 484 6.19 -20.01 -6.11
CA ILE A 484 5.83 -21.37 -5.69
C ILE A 484 6.84 -21.97 -4.70
N SER A 485 8.00 -21.32 -4.51
CA SER A 485 9.02 -21.77 -3.58
C SER A 485 9.75 -20.61 -2.91
N ARG A 486 10.35 -20.90 -1.76
CA ARG A 486 11.21 -19.96 -1.02
C ARG A 486 12.42 -19.49 -1.83
N GLU A 487 13.04 -20.38 -2.60
CA GLU A 487 14.24 -20.05 -3.39
C GLU A 487 13.91 -19.08 -4.53
N GLU A 488 12.81 -19.34 -5.21
CA GLU A 488 12.29 -18.46 -6.25
C GLU A 488 11.87 -17.09 -5.65
N LEU A 489 11.19 -17.08 -4.51
CA LEU A 489 10.85 -15.85 -3.80
C LEU A 489 12.09 -15.01 -3.47
N ALA A 490 13.19 -15.65 -3.05
CA ALA A 490 14.44 -14.98 -2.74
C ALA A 490 15.14 -14.44 -4.01
N ARG A 491 15.01 -15.11 -5.15
CA ARG A 491 15.48 -14.62 -6.45
C ARG A 491 14.67 -13.41 -6.91
N SER A 492 13.34 -13.53 -6.94
CA SER A 492 12.40 -12.47 -7.31
C SER A 492 12.52 -11.25 -6.41
N SER A 493 12.79 -11.44 -5.10
CA SER A 493 13.07 -10.34 -4.17
C SER A 493 14.29 -9.51 -4.58
N ARG A 494 15.40 -10.18 -4.95
CA ARG A 494 16.64 -9.50 -5.35
C ARG A 494 16.47 -8.76 -6.67
N GLN A 495 15.81 -9.39 -7.63
CA GLN A 495 15.50 -8.79 -8.93
C GLN A 495 14.61 -7.55 -8.77
N LEU A 496 13.60 -7.61 -7.90
CA LEU A 496 12.78 -6.45 -7.57
C LEU A 496 13.61 -5.31 -6.95
N GLU A 497 14.49 -5.61 -5.99
CA GLU A 497 15.37 -4.60 -5.38
C GLU A 497 16.29 -3.94 -6.42
N GLU A 498 16.86 -4.74 -7.32
CA GLU A 498 17.75 -4.26 -8.38
C GLU A 498 17.02 -3.34 -9.36
N THR A 499 15.86 -3.74 -9.88
CA THR A 499 15.03 -2.89 -10.76
C THR A 499 14.62 -1.59 -10.05
N CYS A 500 14.26 -1.67 -8.77
CA CYS A 500 13.89 -0.50 -7.98
C CYS A 500 15.05 0.49 -7.83
N ALA A 501 16.24 0.00 -7.52
CA ALA A 501 17.42 0.85 -7.34
C ALA A 501 17.93 1.42 -8.67
N ALA A 502 18.04 0.59 -9.71
CA ALA A 502 18.66 0.97 -10.99
C ALA A 502 17.77 1.88 -11.84
N SER A 503 16.49 1.53 -12.00
CA SER A 503 15.61 2.21 -12.96
C SER A 503 14.67 3.24 -12.33
N LEU A 504 14.21 2.99 -11.11
CA LEU A 504 13.15 3.79 -10.48
C LEU A 504 13.70 4.84 -9.51
N GLY A 505 14.99 4.75 -9.14
CA GLY A 505 15.63 5.53 -8.09
C GLY A 505 14.96 5.37 -6.72
N ILE A 506 14.49 4.16 -6.45
CA ILE A 506 14.03 3.73 -5.13
C ILE A 506 15.25 3.08 -4.45
N ASP A 507 15.90 3.84 -3.57
CA ASP A 507 17.18 3.46 -2.94
C ASP A 507 17.06 2.20 -2.07
N ARG A 508 15.87 1.97 -1.49
CA ARG A 508 15.59 0.78 -0.69
C ARG A 508 14.11 0.43 -0.68
N LEU A 509 13.86 -0.87 -0.59
CA LEU A 509 12.56 -1.43 -0.25
C LEU A 509 12.52 -1.77 1.24
N ASP A 510 11.49 -1.30 1.95
CA ASP A 510 11.31 -1.63 3.36
C ASP A 510 10.49 -2.93 3.48
N TRP A 511 11.19 -4.07 3.50
CA TRP A 511 10.57 -5.37 3.69
C TRP A 511 9.89 -5.48 5.07
N LEU A 512 8.64 -5.90 5.06
CA LEU A 512 7.78 -5.97 6.23
C LEU A 512 7.95 -7.32 6.96
N ASP A 513 9.20 -7.71 7.21
CA ASP A 513 9.62 -9.08 7.57
C ASP A 513 8.91 -9.69 8.79
N SER A 514 8.48 -8.86 9.74
CA SER A 514 7.81 -9.31 10.96
C SER A 514 6.28 -9.42 10.83
N TYR A 515 5.70 -8.99 9.71
CA TYR A 515 4.25 -9.02 9.47
C TYR A 515 3.83 -9.19 8.02
N GLN A 516 4.35 -10.24 7.37
CA GLN A 516 4.13 -10.48 5.95
C GLN A 516 2.67 -10.81 5.59
N SER A 517 1.96 -11.61 6.41
CA SER A 517 0.52 -11.85 6.21
C SER A 517 -0.26 -10.53 6.20
N ALA A 518 -0.17 -9.75 7.29
CA ALA A 518 -0.86 -8.47 7.42
C ALA A 518 -0.43 -7.44 6.37
N ALA A 519 0.85 -7.45 6.00
CA ALA A 519 1.38 -6.58 4.97
C ALA A 519 0.77 -6.87 3.61
N SER A 520 0.47 -8.13 3.28
CA SER A 520 -0.08 -8.51 1.97
C SER A 520 -1.47 -7.93 1.75
N GLY A 521 -2.21 -7.70 2.83
CA GLY A 521 -3.46 -6.91 2.83
C GLY A 521 -3.32 -5.51 2.25
N THR A 522 -2.13 -4.91 2.28
CA THR A 522 -1.90 -3.58 1.66
C THR A 522 -1.87 -3.61 0.13
N THR A 523 -1.79 -4.79 -0.46
CA THR A 523 -1.90 -4.99 -1.92
C THR A 523 -3.23 -5.61 -2.34
N TRP A 524 -4.13 -5.85 -1.39
CA TRP A 524 -5.52 -6.22 -1.67
C TRP A 524 -6.34 -4.98 -2.03
N PRO A 525 -7.36 -5.11 -2.91
CA PRO A 525 -8.15 -3.97 -3.36
C PRO A 525 -9.22 -3.60 -2.32
N ILE A 526 -8.78 -3.19 -1.14
CA ILE A 526 -9.64 -2.90 0.02
C ILE A 526 -9.29 -1.58 0.73
N GLY A 527 -8.33 -0.81 0.20
CA GLY A 527 -7.99 0.53 0.70
C GLY A 527 -7.26 0.55 2.05
N ARG A 528 -6.61 -0.55 2.43
CA ARG A 528 -5.88 -0.70 3.70
C ARG A 528 -4.39 -0.41 3.55
N GLY A 529 -3.80 0.43 4.39
CA GLY A 529 -2.35 0.65 4.39
C GLY A 529 -1.89 2.08 4.72
N LEU A 530 -2.78 3.06 4.67
CA LEU A 530 -2.49 4.42 5.14
C LEU A 530 -3.19 4.73 6.45
N ALA A 531 -2.39 4.91 7.51
CA ALA A 531 -2.82 5.74 8.62
C ALA A 531 -3.01 7.16 8.07
N GLY A 532 -4.21 7.72 8.24
CA GLY A 532 -4.51 9.09 7.80
C GLY A 532 -3.45 10.06 8.28
N ALA A 533 -3.07 11.03 7.45
CA ALA A 533 -2.07 12.01 7.82
C ALA A 533 -2.49 12.64 9.16
N ARG A 534 -1.59 12.65 10.15
CA ARG A 534 -1.86 13.32 11.42
C ARG A 534 -2.08 14.79 11.09
N THR A 535 -3.33 15.23 11.17
CA THR A 535 -3.69 16.65 11.04
C THR A 535 -2.81 17.44 12.00
N SER A 536 -2.12 18.44 11.45
CA SER A 536 -1.25 19.31 12.22
C SER A 536 -2.05 19.95 13.35
N LEU A 537 -1.37 20.28 14.45
CA LEU A 537 -2.04 20.89 15.59
C LEU A 537 -2.72 22.21 15.19
N SER A 538 -2.11 22.94 14.25
CA SER A 538 -2.67 24.15 13.64
C SER A 538 -3.92 23.85 12.82
N SER A 539 -3.95 22.83 11.96
CA SER A 539 -5.16 22.51 11.18
C SER A 539 -6.32 22.05 12.06
N ARG A 540 -6.05 21.34 13.16
CA ARG A 540 -7.07 21.01 14.18
C ARG A 540 -7.64 22.24 14.89
N ILE A 541 -6.80 23.25 15.16
CA ILE A 541 -7.24 24.51 15.76
C ILE A 541 -8.04 25.32 14.75
N TYR A 542 -7.57 25.44 13.50
CA TYR A 542 -8.30 26.12 12.43
C TYR A 542 -9.64 25.47 12.11
N ALA A 543 -9.71 24.13 12.06
CA ALA A 543 -10.97 23.42 11.84
C ALA A 543 -11.98 23.65 12.99
N ARG A 544 -11.51 23.78 14.23
CA ARG A 544 -12.36 24.15 15.37
C ARG A 544 -12.81 25.61 15.32
N LEU A 545 -11.95 26.51 14.85
CA LEU A 545 -12.25 27.94 14.74
C LEU A 545 -13.13 28.27 13.52
N ALA A 546 -13.05 27.49 12.44
CA ALA A 546 -13.83 27.68 11.22
C ALA A 546 -15.33 27.44 11.40
N GLY A 547 -15.75 26.81 12.52
CA GLY A 547 -17.15 26.55 12.83
C GLY A 547 -17.83 25.61 11.82
N LYS A 548 -19.13 25.34 12.03
CA LYS A 548 -19.98 24.74 11.00
C LYS A 548 -20.16 25.77 9.90
N SER A 549 -19.83 25.41 8.66
CA SER A 549 -19.96 26.31 7.51
C SER A 549 -21.41 26.77 7.35
N GLU A 550 -21.65 28.02 6.96
CA GLU A 550 -22.99 28.52 6.55
C GLU A 550 -23.62 27.70 5.41
N LYS A 551 -22.83 26.91 4.66
CA LYS A 551 -23.41 25.95 3.71
C LYS A 551 -24.08 24.77 4.41
N GLU A 552 -23.57 24.34 5.57
CA GLU A 552 -24.19 23.26 6.36
C GLU A 552 -25.51 23.68 7.03
N SER A 553 -25.79 24.97 7.21
CA SER A 553 -27.06 25.44 7.77
C SER A 553 -28.21 25.48 6.76
N ILE A 554 -27.91 25.44 5.46
CA ILE A 554 -28.89 25.36 4.37
C ILE A 554 -29.06 23.91 3.88
N SER A 555 -28.21 22.98 4.34
CA SER A 555 -28.11 21.62 3.81
C SER A 555 -28.87 20.59 4.64
#